data_AF-A0A1I7LQ79-F1
#
_entry.id   AF-A0A1I7LQ79-F1
#
_cell.length_a   1.000
_cell.length_b   1.000
_cell.length_c   1.000
_cell.angle_alpha   90.00
_cell.angle_beta   90.00
_cell.angle_gamma   90.00
#
_symmetry.space_group_name_H-M   'P 1'
#
loop_
_entity.id
_entity.type
_entity.pdbx_description
1 polymer ?
#
loop_
_entity_poly.entity_id
_entity_poly.type
_entity_poly.pdbx_seq_one_letter_code
_entity_poly.pdbx_strand_id
1 'polypeptide(L)'
;MTALRCPHCNRTLASTEALFSHVKAKHGLKAARACVPEHPVFVREAERRARRQGGDPEPSTADLVIEAQLDRAMGLPVDRDIAEMFDV
;
A
#
# COMPACT_ATOMS: atom_id res chain seq x y z
N MET A 1 -23.34 -7.49 -23.78
CA MET A 1 -22.09 -6.70 -23.73
C MET A 1 -22.40 -5.36 -23.06
N THR A 2 -21.92 -5.13 -21.85
CA THR A 2 -22.12 -3.86 -21.13
C THR A 2 -21.15 -2.82 -21.68
N ALA A 3 -21.66 -1.88 -22.49
CA ALA A 3 -20.85 -0.76 -22.97
C ALA A 3 -20.52 0.19 -21.81
N LEU A 4 -19.23 0.51 -21.63
CA LEU A 4 -18.76 1.40 -20.58
C LEU A 4 -18.63 2.82 -21.12
N ARG A 5 -19.25 3.77 -20.45
CA ARG A 5 -19.16 5.20 -20.78
C ARG A 5 -17.99 5.84 -20.03
N CYS A 6 -17.23 6.68 -20.73
CA CYS A 6 -16.25 7.53 -20.10
C CYS A 6 -16.98 8.66 -19.31
N PRO A 7 -16.64 8.94 -18.04
CA PRO A 7 -17.23 10.05 -17.30
C PRO A 7 -16.70 11.43 -17.71
N HIS A 8 -15.61 11.48 -18.49
CA HIS A 8 -14.97 12.72 -18.94
C HIS A 8 -15.31 13.10 -20.39
N CYS A 9 -15.90 12.19 -21.16
CA CYS A 9 -16.39 12.47 -22.51
C CYS A 9 -17.52 11.52 -22.90
N ASN A 10 -18.34 11.89 -23.88
CA ASN A 10 -19.48 11.08 -24.34
C ASN A 10 -19.10 9.82 -25.15
N ARG A 11 -17.90 9.27 -24.95
CA ARG A 11 -17.41 8.10 -25.69
C ARG A 11 -17.80 6.81 -24.96
N THR A 12 -18.40 5.88 -25.70
CA THR A 12 -18.73 4.53 -25.26
C THR A 12 -17.66 3.55 -25.73
N LEU A 13 -17.28 2.62 -24.85
CA LEU A 13 -16.21 1.65 -25.09
C LEU A 13 -16.70 0.25 -24.74
N ALA A 14 -16.18 -0.73 -25.49
CA ALA A 14 -16.67 -2.11 -25.42
C ALA A 14 -16.18 -2.88 -24.18
N SER A 15 -15.05 -2.46 -23.60
CA SER A 15 -14.38 -3.17 -22.50
C SER A 15 -13.67 -2.20 -21.54
N THR A 16 -13.39 -2.67 -20.33
CA THR A 16 -12.63 -1.94 -19.30
C THR A 16 -11.21 -1.57 -19.76
N GLU A 17 -10.52 -2.44 -20.49
CA GLU A 17 -9.20 -2.16 -21.08
C GLU A 17 -9.23 -1.04 -22.13
N ALA A 18 -10.28 -1.01 -22.96
CA ALA A 18 -10.48 0.05 -23.93
C ALA A 18 -10.77 1.38 -23.23
N LEU A 19 -11.58 1.35 -22.16
CA LEU A 19 -11.82 2.51 -21.29
C LEU A 19 -10.55 3.01 -20.63
N PHE A 20 -9.76 2.12 -20.03
CA PHE A 20 -8.49 2.47 -19.44
C PHE A 20 -7.55 3.13 -20.45
N SER A 21 -7.35 2.51 -21.62
CA SER A 21 -6.46 3.03 -22.66
C SER A 21 -6.91 4.39 -23.18
N HIS A 22 -8.22 4.56 -23.38
CA HIS A 22 -8.81 5.83 -23.79
C HIS A 22 -8.60 6.93 -22.74
N VAL A 23 -8.97 6.67 -21.48
CA VAL A 23 -8.88 7.67 -20.42
C VAL A 23 -7.42 8.02 -20.15
N LYS A 24 -6.52 7.03 -20.15
CA LYS A 24 -5.08 7.26 -19.99
C LYS A 24 -4.53 8.17 -21.09
N ALA A 25 -4.94 7.96 -22.35
CA ALA A 25 -4.46 8.73 -23.48
C ALA A 25 -5.09 10.12 -23.61
N LYS A 26 -6.37 10.28 -23.25
CA LYS A 26 -7.13 11.53 -23.46
C LYS A 26 -7.31 12.39 -22.21
N HIS A 27 -7.41 11.78 -21.04
CA HIS A 27 -7.68 12.45 -19.76
C HIS A 27 -6.55 12.24 -18.73
N GLY A 28 -5.54 11.43 -19.08
CA GLY A 28 -4.37 11.16 -18.26
C GLY A 28 -4.55 9.99 -17.29
N LEU A 29 -3.43 9.62 -16.65
CA LEU A 29 -3.34 8.43 -15.79
C LEU A 29 -4.18 8.56 -14.51
N LYS A 30 -4.26 9.76 -13.91
CA LYS A 30 -5.06 10.01 -12.70
C LYS A 30 -6.55 9.73 -12.94
N ALA A 31 -7.09 10.26 -14.04
CA ALA A 31 -8.46 10.00 -14.45
C ALA A 31 -8.68 8.51 -14.74
N ALA A 32 -7.72 7.84 -15.40
CA ALA A 32 -7.81 6.42 -15.70
C ALA A 32 -7.88 5.56 -14.43
N ARG A 33 -7.13 5.94 -13.38
CA ARG A 33 -7.15 5.27 -12.08
C ARG A 33 -8.48 5.47 -11.34
N ALA A 34 -9.09 6.65 -11.44
CA ALA A 34 -10.40 6.91 -10.85
C ALA A 34 -11.52 6.16 -11.58
N CYS A 35 -11.44 6.05 -12.91
CA CYS A 35 -12.47 5.39 -13.73
C CYS A 35 -12.37 3.86 -13.71
N VAL A 36 -11.16 3.32 -13.64
CA VAL A 36 -10.90 1.87 -13.69
C VAL A 36 -9.88 1.51 -12.59
N PRO A 37 -10.27 1.55 -11.31
CA PRO A 37 -9.35 1.26 -10.20
C PRO A 37 -8.86 -0.18 -10.20
N GLU A 38 -9.70 -1.11 -10.66
CA GLU A 38 -9.47 -2.57 -10.69
C GLU A 38 -8.58 -3.00 -11.88
N HIS A 39 -8.05 -2.07 -12.68
CA HIS A 39 -7.26 -2.43 -13.86
C HIS A 39 -5.99 -3.18 -13.44
N PRO A 40 -5.62 -4.30 -14.10
CA PRO A 40 -4.51 -5.16 -13.67
C PRO A 40 -3.16 -4.43 -13.58
N VAL A 41 -2.98 -3.34 -14.32
CA VAL A 41 -1.80 -2.47 -14.21
C VAL A 41 -1.70 -1.83 -12.82
N PHE A 42 -2.81 -1.31 -12.29
CA PHE A 42 -2.83 -0.66 -10.98
C PHE A 42 -2.76 -1.66 -9.83
N VAL A 43 -3.42 -2.81 -9.97
CA VAL A 43 -3.32 -3.90 -8.99
C VAL A 43 -1.86 -4.36 -8.87
N ARG A 44 -1.20 -4.68 -9.99
CA ARG A 44 0.21 -5.10 -10.01
C ARG A 44 1.17 -4.01 -9.52
N GLU A 45 0.87 -2.73 -9.76
CA GLU A 45 1.65 -1.62 -9.24
C GLU A 45 1.49 -1.47 -7.72
N ALA A 46 0.26 -1.58 -7.20
CA ALA A 46 -0.02 -1.57 -5.78
C ALA A 46 0.66 -2.74 -5.05
N GLU A 47 0.59 -3.95 -5.61
CA GLU A 47 1.29 -5.13 -5.09
C GLU A 47 2.81 -4.93 -5.07
N ARG A 48 3.40 -4.39 -6.14
CA ARG A 48 4.84 -4.08 -6.17
C ARG A 48 5.22 -3.04 -5.13
N ARG A 49 4.37 -2.02 -4.94
CA ARG A 49 4.59 -1.00 -3.91
C ARG A 49 4.46 -1.59 -2.52
N ALA A 50 3.47 -2.45 -2.28
CA ALA A 50 3.31 -3.19 -1.04
C ALA A 50 4.54 -4.06 -0.77
N ARG A 51 5.08 -4.78 -1.75
CA ARG A 51 6.33 -5.54 -1.60
C ARG A 51 7.54 -4.67 -1.25
N ARG A 52 7.65 -3.48 -1.85
CA ARG A 52 8.74 -2.53 -1.52
C ARG A 52 8.58 -1.91 -0.13
N GLN A 53 7.36 -1.80 0.35
CA GLN A 53 7.01 -1.23 1.66
C GLN A 53 6.78 -2.32 2.72
N GLY A 54 6.87 -3.60 2.34
CA GLY A 54 6.44 -4.75 3.13
C GLY A 54 7.58 -5.46 3.84
N GLY A 55 8.68 -4.75 4.10
CA GLY A 55 9.46 -5.06 5.29
C GLY A 55 8.83 -4.23 6.40
N ASP A 56 8.26 -4.86 7.41
CA ASP A 56 8.21 -4.21 8.72
C ASP A 56 9.62 -3.65 8.95
N PRO A 57 9.78 -2.33 9.18
CA PRO A 57 11.09 -1.82 9.54
C PRO A 57 11.53 -2.64 10.75
N GLU A 58 12.70 -3.29 10.67
CA GLU A 58 13.26 -3.87 11.89
C GLU A 58 13.26 -2.76 12.94
N PRO A 59 12.65 -3.00 14.11
CA PRO A 59 12.55 -1.97 15.13
C PRO A 59 13.96 -1.48 15.43
N SER A 60 14.12 -0.15 15.46
CA SER A 60 15.40 0.44 15.79
C SER A 60 15.83 -0.06 17.17
N THR A 61 17.14 -0.11 17.46
CA THR A 61 17.61 -0.40 18.82
C THR A 61 16.98 0.54 19.85
N ALA A 62 16.71 1.79 19.47
CA ALA A 62 15.98 2.74 20.31
C ALA A 62 14.52 2.32 20.57
N ASP A 63 13.82 1.78 19.55
CA ASP A 63 12.44 1.30 19.71
C ASP A 63 12.40 0.08 20.64
N LEU A 64 13.35 -0.86 20.48
CA LEU A 64 13.49 -2.03 21.35
C LEU A 64 13.73 -1.64 22.82
N VAL A 65 14.54 -0.61 23.07
CA VAL A 65 14.78 -0.08 24.43
C VAL A 65 13.50 0.53 25.02
N ILE A 66 12.78 1.32 24.22
CA ILE A 66 11.54 1.97 24.66
C ILE A 66 10.49 0.91 25.02
N GLU A 67 10.31 -0.09 24.16
CA GLU A 67 9.38 -1.20 24.42
C GLU A 67 9.76 -1.98 25.69
N ALA A 68 11.03 -2.34 25.86
CA ALA A 68 11.50 -3.04 27.05
C ALA A 68 11.29 -2.24 28.35
N GLN A 69 11.52 -0.93 28.32
CA GLN A 69 11.28 -0.05 29.46
C GLN A 69 9.79 0.06 29.80
N LEU A 70 8.93 0.13 28.78
CA LEU A 70 7.47 0.15 28.95
C LEU A 70 6.98 -1.17 29.54
N ASP A 71 7.46 -2.30 29.04
CA ASP A 71 7.11 -3.62 29.54
C ASP A 71 7.51 -3.79 31.00
N ARG A 72 8.73 -3.39 31.38
CA ARG A 72 9.15 -3.38 32.79
C ARG A 72 8.27 -2.47 33.65
N ALA A 73 7.91 -1.28 33.16
CA ALA A 73 7.03 -0.37 33.89
C ALA A 73 5.61 -0.94 34.08
N MET A 74 5.15 -1.75 33.13
CA MET A 74 3.88 -2.47 33.19
C MET A 74 3.97 -3.81 33.95
N GLY A 75 5.16 -4.22 34.40
CA GLY A 75 5.41 -5.51 35.07
C GLY A 75 5.31 -6.71 34.13
N LEU A 76 5.44 -6.49 32.83
CA LEU A 76 5.49 -7.52 31.81
C LEU A 76 6.90 -8.12 31.73
N PRO A 77 7.02 -9.41 31.37
CA PRO A 77 8.32 -10.04 31.21
C PRO A 77 9.06 -9.47 29.99
N VAL A 78 10.24 -8.90 30.22
CA VAL A 78 11.17 -8.48 29.18
C VAL A 78 12.03 -9.68 28.75
N ASP A 79 12.30 -9.79 27.46
CA ASP A 79 13.20 -10.83 26.94
C ASP A 79 14.59 -10.73 27.57
N ARG A 80 15.17 -11.86 27.96
CA ARG A 80 16.46 -11.90 28.68
C ARG A 80 17.59 -11.30 27.84
N ASP A 81 17.61 -11.58 26.53
CA ASP A 81 18.65 -11.05 25.64
C ASP A 81 18.54 -9.53 25.50
N ILE A 82 17.32 -8.97 25.59
CA ILE A 82 17.06 -7.52 25.56
C ILE A 82 17.41 -6.87 26.91
N ALA A 83 17.06 -7.52 28.03
CA ALA A 83 17.40 -7.06 29.38
C ALA A 83 18.92 -7.01 29.60
N GLU A 84 19.65 -8.04 29.15
CA GLU A 84 21.12 -8.08 29.23
C GLU A 84 21.79 -7.09 28.26
N MET A 85 21.18 -6.82 27.11
CA MET A 85 21.72 -5.88 26.12
C MET A 85 21.56 -4.41 26.53
N PHE A 86 20.50 -4.07 27.28
CA PHE A 86 20.17 -2.68 27.60
C PHE A 86 20.17 -2.34 29.11
N ASP A 87 20.54 -3.29 30.00
CA ASP A 87 20.48 -3.13 31.47
C ASP A 87 19.10 -2.66 31.98
N VAL A 88 18.04 -3.09 31.27
CA VAL A 88 16.63 -2.76 31.53
C VAL A 88 15.90 -3.87 32.26
#